data_AF-A0A4Y2BGE9-F1
#
_entry.id   AF-A0A4Y2BGE9-F1
#
_cell.length_a   1.000
_cell.length_b   1.000
_cell.length_c   1.000
_cell.angle_alpha   90.00
_cell.angle_beta   90.00
_cell.angle_gamma   90.00
#
_symmetry.space_group_name_H-M   'P 1'
#
loop_
_entity.id
_entity.type
_entity.pdbx_description
1 polymer ?
#
loop_
_entity_poly.entity_id
_entity_poly.type
_entity_poly.pdbx_seq_one_letter_code
_entity_poly.pdbx_strand_id
1 'polypeptide(L)'
;MTNHHAQRITIYQIAELIGIAYPKAMVPTNIINGFKITGIYPFNRNIFSEDEFLSSFITDLPLTPTSINTITVKPNGVTPEDIQAFPKVSLSKTGKSKGRKKYLHKF
;
A
#
# COMPACT_ATOMS: atom_id res chain seq x y z
N MET A 1 -14.14 -29.36 10.58
CA MET A 1 -12.70 -29.31 10.23
C MET A 1 -12.52 -30.19 9.00
N THR A 2 -12.22 -29.62 7.83
CA THR A 2 -12.16 -30.38 6.57
C THR A 2 -10.76 -30.90 6.29
N ASN A 3 -10.69 -32.17 5.94
CA ASN A 3 -9.50 -33.01 5.87
C ASN A 3 -8.76 -32.86 4.51
N HIS A 4 -8.12 -31.71 4.29
CA HIS A 4 -7.36 -31.43 3.05
C HIS A 4 -5.93 -30.91 3.33
N HIS A 5 -5.30 -31.42 4.38
CA HIS A 5 -3.91 -31.10 4.70
C HIS A 5 -3.01 -31.56 3.54
N ALA A 6 -2.38 -30.62 2.83
CA ALA A 6 -1.52 -30.78 1.64
C ALA A 6 -2.14 -30.66 0.24
N GLN A 7 -3.43 -30.33 0.10
CA GLN A 7 -3.99 -30.03 -1.23
C GLN A 7 -3.67 -28.59 -1.66
N ARG A 8 -3.08 -28.41 -2.86
CA ARG A 8 -2.83 -27.08 -3.43
C ARG A 8 -4.16 -26.45 -3.85
N ILE A 9 -4.43 -25.23 -3.37
CA ILE A 9 -5.58 -24.45 -3.81
C ILE A 9 -5.28 -23.85 -5.18
N THR A 10 -6.20 -24.03 -6.13
CA THR A 10 -6.10 -23.43 -7.47
C THR A 10 -6.66 -22.01 -7.48
N ILE A 11 -6.30 -21.20 -8.48
CA ILE A 11 -6.83 -19.84 -8.63
C ILE A 11 -8.37 -19.79 -8.77
N TYR A 12 -8.98 -20.85 -9.32
CA TYR A 12 -10.43 -20.96 -9.46
C TYR A 12 -11.11 -21.22 -8.11
N GLN A 13 -10.51 -22.08 -7.29
CA GLN A 13 -10.99 -22.32 -5.92
C GLN A 13 -10.86 -21.06 -5.06
N ILE A 14 -9.78 -20.29 -5.22
CA ILE A 14 -9.65 -18.98 -4.54
C ILE A 14 -10.79 -18.05 -4.97
N ALA A 15 -11.08 -17.97 -6.28
CA ALA A 15 -12.17 -17.13 -6.78
C ALA A 15 -13.54 -17.54 -6.21
N GLU A 16 -13.82 -18.85 -6.13
CA GLU A 16 -15.04 -19.39 -5.53
C GLU A 16 -15.14 -19.05 -4.03
N LEU A 17 -14.06 -19.25 -3.28
CA LEU A 17 -14.00 -18.93 -1.85
C LEU A 17 -14.23 -17.44 -1.60
N ILE A 18 -13.60 -16.57 -2.41
CA ILE A 18 -13.79 -15.12 -2.33
C ILE A 18 -15.23 -14.76 -2.69
N GLY A 19 -15.82 -15.38 -3.71
CA GLY A 19 -17.22 -15.18 -4.09
C GLY A 19 -18.21 -15.44 -2.96
N ILE A 20 -17.88 -16.35 -2.04
CA ILE A 20 -18.68 -16.65 -0.85
C ILE A 20 -18.30 -15.73 0.34
N ALA A 21 -17.02 -15.51 0.57
CA ALA A 21 -16.52 -14.77 1.73
C ALA A 21 -16.79 -13.26 1.63
N TYR A 22 -16.61 -12.68 0.44
CA TYR A 22 -16.74 -11.24 0.21
C TYR A 22 -18.14 -10.70 0.55
N PRO A 23 -19.26 -11.25 0.03
CA PRO A 23 -20.59 -10.76 0.37
C PRO A 23 -20.95 -10.99 1.84
N LYS A 24 -20.35 -11.98 2.51
CA LYS A 24 -20.54 -12.19 3.96
C LYS A 24 -19.75 -11.18 4.80
N ALA A 25 -18.57 -10.78 4.35
CA ALA A 25 -17.73 -9.83 5.04
C ALA A 25 -18.22 -8.38 4.85
N MET A 26 -18.52 -7.99 3.60
CA MET A 26 -18.90 -6.63 3.21
C MET A 26 -20.40 -6.35 3.39
N VAL A 27 -20.94 -6.69 4.56
CA VAL A 27 -22.32 -6.33 4.95
C VAL A 27 -22.27 -5.04 5.79
N PRO A 28 -23.24 -4.12 5.64
CA PRO A 28 -23.26 -2.87 6.41
C PRO A 28 -23.10 -3.06 7.91
N THR A 29 -23.68 -4.12 8.48
CA THR A 29 -23.56 -4.46 9.91
C THR A 29 -22.10 -4.70 10.33
N ASN A 30 -21.33 -5.45 9.54
CA ASN A 30 -19.92 -5.73 9.82
C ASN A 30 -19.08 -4.46 9.69
N ILE A 31 -19.35 -3.65 8.67
CA ILE A 31 -18.65 -2.39 8.43
C ILE A 31 -18.89 -1.41 9.60
N ILE A 32 -20.15 -1.20 9.98
CA ILE A 32 -20.54 -0.33 11.10
C ILE A 32 -19.91 -0.82 12.41
N ASN A 33 -19.96 -2.13 12.68
CA ASN A 33 -19.33 -2.69 13.86
C ASN A 33 -17.80 -2.51 13.84
N GLY A 34 -17.15 -2.62 12.68
CA GLY A 34 -15.72 -2.35 12.52
C GLY A 34 -15.35 -0.90 12.87
N PHE A 35 -16.12 0.08 12.41
CA PHE A 35 -15.94 1.48 12.81
C PHE A 35 -16.20 1.72 14.31
N LYS A 36 -17.18 1.01 14.87
CA LYS A 36 -17.53 1.12 16.29
C LYS A 36 -16.42 0.58 17.19
N ILE A 37 -15.85 -0.57 16.86
CA ILE A 37 -14.77 -1.20 17.66
C ILE A 37 -13.49 -0.38 17.60
N THR A 38 -13.18 0.23 16.46
CA THR A 38 -11.99 1.09 16.33
C THR A 38 -12.15 2.45 17.00
N GLY A 39 -13.37 2.81 17.45
CA GLY A 39 -13.66 4.12 18.03
C GLY A 39 -13.54 5.27 17.03
N ILE A 40 -13.50 4.97 15.73
CA ILE A 40 -13.51 5.98 14.66
C ILE A 40 -14.92 6.56 14.52
N TYR A 41 -15.94 5.70 14.51
CA TYR A 41 -17.33 6.14 14.48
C TYR A 41 -18.28 5.18 15.24
N PRO A 42 -19.03 5.66 16.24
CA PRO A 42 -18.92 7.00 16.83
C PRO A 42 -17.54 7.20 17.46
N PHE A 43 -17.05 8.44 17.47
CA PHE A 43 -15.71 8.72 17.98
C PHE A 43 -15.62 8.41 19.47
N ASN A 44 -14.69 7.53 19.86
CA ASN A 44 -14.40 7.20 21.25
C ASN A 44 -12.90 7.02 21.44
N ARG A 45 -12.26 8.00 22.10
CA ARG A 45 -10.82 7.96 22.40
C ARG A 45 -10.46 6.89 23.43
N ASN A 46 -11.38 6.51 24.31
CA ASN A 46 -11.13 5.62 25.44
C ASN A 46 -11.50 4.17 25.12
N ILE A 47 -11.45 3.78 23.83
CA ILE A 47 -11.89 2.44 23.41
C ILE A 47 -10.81 1.37 23.63
N PHE A 48 -9.54 1.78 23.62
CA PHE A 48 -8.40 0.90 23.87
C PHE A 48 -7.92 1.05 25.31
N SER A 49 -7.52 -0.06 25.94
CA SER A 49 -6.84 -0.05 27.24
C SER A 49 -5.36 0.29 27.07
N GLU A 50 -4.71 0.81 28.12
CA GLU A 50 -3.27 1.07 28.15
C GLU A 50 -2.44 -0.18 27.79
N ASP A 51 -2.93 -1.36 28.18
CA ASP A 51 -2.27 -2.65 27.88
C ASP A 51 -2.20 -2.96 26.37
N GLU A 52 -3.15 -2.44 25.59
CA GLU A 52 -3.17 -2.63 24.12
C GLU A 52 -2.14 -1.74 23.42
N PHE A 53 -1.60 -0.75 24.11
CA PHE A 53 -0.50 0.10 23.64
C PHE A 53 0.88 -0.42 24.08
N LEU A 54 0.98 -1.59 24.72
CA LEU A 54 2.27 -2.08 25.26
C LEU A 54 3.40 -2.16 24.22
N SER A 55 3.08 -2.40 22.94
CA SER A 55 4.07 -2.45 21.86
C SER A 55 4.64 -1.08 21.48
N SER A 56 3.94 0.04 21.75
CA SER A 56 4.45 1.38 21.41
C SER A 56 5.55 1.83 22.36
N PHE A 57 5.60 1.33 23.60
CA PHE A 57 6.66 1.68 24.56
C PHE A 57 8.06 1.33 24.06
N ILE A 58 8.20 0.30 23.23
CA ILE A 58 9.51 -0.05 22.63
C ILE A 58 9.97 1.01 21.63
N THR A 59 9.02 1.69 20.97
CA THR A 59 9.28 2.80 20.04
C THR A 59 9.28 4.17 20.69
N ASP A 60 8.87 4.28 21.95
CA ASP A 60 8.97 5.50 22.76
C ASP A 60 10.43 5.75 23.14
N LEU A 61 11.25 6.06 22.13
CA LEU A 61 12.56 6.62 22.37
C LEU A 61 12.35 8.03 22.93
N PRO A 62 13.06 8.43 23.99
CA PRO A 62 13.11 9.83 24.36
C PRO A 62 13.51 10.61 23.11
N LEU A 63 12.84 11.74 22.88
CA LEU A 63 13.32 12.72 21.91
C LEU A 63 14.73 13.08 22.35
N THR A 64 15.73 12.35 21.84
CA THR A 64 17.10 12.75 22.00
C THR A 64 17.12 14.16 21.46
N PRO A 65 17.66 15.15 22.18
CA PRO A 65 17.99 16.41 21.56
C PRO A 65 19.03 16.05 20.50
N THR A 66 18.56 15.72 19.29
CA THR A 66 19.36 15.77 18.09
C THR A 66 19.96 17.15 18.17
N SER A 67 21.27 17.21 18.38
CA SER A 67 22.02 18.45 18.28
C SER A 67 21.47 19.15 17.05
N ILE A 68 20.75 20.25 17.27
CA ILE A 68 20.15 21.00 16.19
C ILE A 68 21.36 21.51 15.42
N ASN A 69 21.76 20.79 14.38
CA ASN A 69 22.50 21.40 13.30
C ASN A 69 21.47 22.32 12.67
N THR A 70 21.40 23.53 13.22
CA THR A 70 20.58 24.61 12.73
C THR A 70 21.06 24.87 11.31
N ILE A 71 20.45 24.20 10.33
CA ILE A 71 20.35 24.78 9.01
C ILE A 71 19.44 25.97 9.26
N THR A 72 20.07 27.12 9.49
CA THR A 72 19.41 28.41 9.56
C THR A 72 18.78 28.63 8.18
N VAL A 73 17.57 28.11 7.98
CA VAL A 73 16.72 28.50 6.87
C VAL A 73 16.37 29.96 7.15
N LYS A 74 17.23 30.84 6.63
CA LYS A 74 16.84 32.22 6.37
C LYS A 74 15.53 32.13 5.56
N PRO A 75 14.51 32.95 5.86
CA PRO A 75 13.30 33.01 5.05
C PRO A 75 13.65 33.71 3.74
N ASN A 76 14.38 33.03 2.87
CA ASN A 76 14.69 33.51 1.54
C ASN A 76 13.78 32.74 0.60
N GLY A 77 12.85 33.49 0.01
CA GLY A 77 11.88 32.98 -0.96
C GLY A 77 12.60 32.14 -2.01
N VAL A 78 12.07 30.94 -2.22
CA VAL A 78 12.49 30.06 -3.31
C VAL A 78 12.22 30.83 -4.60
N THR A 79 13.27 31.31 -5.28
CA THR A 79 13.09 31.88 -6.62
C THR A 79 12.94 30.72 -7.60
N PRO A 80 12.17 30.89 -8.70
CA PRO A 80 11.94 29.82 -9.65
C PRO A 80 13.23 29.28 -10.32
N GLU A 81 14.37 29.94 -10.12
CA GLU A 81 15.68 29.44 -10.59
C GLU A 81 16.25 28.28 -9.75
N ASP A 82 15.82 28.10 -8.49
CA ASP A 82 16.37 27.07 -7.59
C ASP A 82 15.78 25.66 -7.83
N ILE A 83 14.75 25.55 -8.67
CA ILE A 83 14.14 24.27 -9.04
C ILE A 83 14.97 23.64 -10.17
N GLN A 84 16.00 22.87 -9.82
CA GLN A 84 16.70 22.05 -10.79
C GLN A 84 15.79 20.91 -11.30
N ALA A 85 15.58 20.85 -12.60
CA ALA A 85 14.84 19.75 -13.22
C ALA A 85 15.56 18.41 -12.99
N PHE A 86 14.80 17.36 -12.63
CA PHE A 86 15.34 16.01 -12.52
C PHE A 86 16.01 15.58 -13.85
N PRO A 87 17.11 14.81 -13.79
CA PRO A 87 17.77 14.33 -15.00
C PRO A 87 16.78 13.51 -15.85
N LYS A 88 16.61 13.92 -17.10
CA LYS A 88 15.70 13.24 -18.03
C LYS A 88 16.30 11.88 -18.41
N VAL A 89 15.61 10.81 -18.04
CA VAL A 89 15.99 9.43 -18.39
C VAL A 89 16.05 9.29 -19.91
N SER A 90 17.12 8.68 -20.43
CA SER A 90 17.26 8.41 -21.86
C SER A 90 16.22 7.39 -22.33
N LEU A 91 15.50 7.72 -23.41
CA LEU A 91 14.60 6.78 -24.06
C LEU A 91 15.40 5.57 -24.56
N SER A 92 15.08 4.39 -24.05
CA SER A 92 15.66 3.14 -24.54
C SER A 92 15.36 2.98 -26.03
N LYS A 93 16.37 2.71 -26.85
CA LYS A 93 16.23 2.48 -28.29
C LYS A 93 15.20 1.36 -28.52
N THR A 94 14.07 1.69 -29.14
CA THR A 94 13.15 0.71 -29.73
C THR A 94 13.93 -0.15 -30.72
N GLY A 95 13.96 -1.46 -30.47
CA GLY A 95 14.59 -2.44 -31.34
C GLY A 95 13.98 -2.40 -32.74
N LYS A 96 14.83 -2.55 -33.76
CA LYS A 96 14.42 -2.68 -35.17
C LYS A 96 13.41 -3.82 -35.30
N SER A 97 12.15 -3.49 -35.59
CA SER A 97 11.19 -4.49 -36.06
C SER A 97 11.67 -5.03 -37.41
N LYS A 98 12.18 -6.28 -37.41
CA LYS A 98 12.50 -7.04 -38.62
C LYS A 98 11.17 -7.47 -39.24
N GLY A 99 10.84 -6.93 -40.41
CA GLY A 99 9.61 -7.23 -41.14
C GLY A 99 9.39 -8.73 -41.35
N ARG A 100 8.18 -9.21 -41.03
CA ARG A 100 7.72 -10.56 -41.37
C ARG A 100 7.55 -10.66 -42.90
N LYS A 101 8.31 -11.53 -43.56
CA LYS A 101 8.04 -11.90 -44.95
C LYS A 101 6.79 -12.79 -44.99
N LYS A 102 5.77 -12.35 -45.73
CA LYS A 102 4.56 -13.12 -46.02
C LYS A 102 4.90 -14.12 -47.13
N TYR A 103 4.84 -15.42 -46.85
CA TYR A 103 4.79 -16.44 -47.89
C TYR A 103 3.32 -16.66 -48.24
N LEU A 104 2.95 -16.23 -49.44
CA LEU A 104 1.65 -16.52 -50.04
C LEU A 104 1.81 -17.83 -50.82
N HIS A 105 1.31 -18.95 -50.28
CA HIS A 105 1.16 -20.16 -51.09
C HIS A 105 0.08 -19.89 -52.14
N LYS A 106 0.50 -19.90 -53.41
CA LYS A 106 -0.37 -19.89 -54.57
C LYS A 106 -0.93 -21.31 -54.74
N PHE A 107 -2.21 -21.35 -55.11
CA PHE A 107 -3.09 -22.49 -55.39
C PHE A 107 -2.41 -23.78 -55.86
#